data_AF-A0AAV7Z6I8-F1
#
_entry.id   AF-A0AAV7Z6I8-F1
#
_cell.length_a   1.000
_cell.length_b   1.000
_cell.length_c   1.000
_cell.angle_alpha   90.00
_cell.angle_beta   90.00
_cell.angle_gamma   90.00
#
_symmetry.space_group_name_H-M   'P 1'
#
loop_
_entity.id
_entity.type
_entity.pdbx_description
1 polymer ?
#
loop_
_entity_poly.entity_id
_entity_poly.type
_entity_poly.pdbx_seq_one_letter_code
_entity_poly.pdbx_strand_id
1 'polypeptide(L)'
;MQFFSGSSFFRQRIVLSLLTSLPITISDIRSKSTSPGLRDFEASFLRLIDKFTNGTQITVDETGTNVVFRPGHIVGGRLVHNCGNSRPIGYFLEMIVCLAPFAKNESFIKLKGITNGKPDISVDFFKNVVINNLKKFGFETEDNIIGKPMSLKILRRGTSPLGNGEIRFTCPIVKKLDPLILLKEGKCNKMRGIAFTTRISPQISNRMVKTTRTVMTNFLNDIHIYTDHYSGKQSDTSPGFGISLVAKTTRNCFYGVDCVGEKGQIAEDIASECCKRVLNEIAIGGVVDSSSQWIMALFMVICSEDVSKIRIGKLNKYTIGWLRALKTFFGVTFQIQPDSKTKTVLLSCKGVGLKNISRKFN
;
A
#
# COMPACT_ATOMS: atom_id res chain seq x y z
N MET A 1 -26.10 -0.91 -10.62
CA MET A 1 -25.87 -0.39 -9.25
C MET A 1 -25.68 -1.58 -8.34
N GLN A 2 -24.60 -1.64 -7.55
CA GLN A 2 -24.33 -2.76 -6.62
C GLN A 2 -24.62 -2.37 -5.17
N PHE A 3 -25.13 -3.32 -4.39
CA PHE A 3 -25.46 -3.10 -2.98
C PHE A 3 -24.52 -3.91 -2.10
N PHE A 4 -23.98 -3.26 -1.08
CA PHE A 4 -23.10 -3.86 -0.10
C PHE A 4 -23.56 -3.50 1.30
N SER A 5 -23.29 -4.39 2.26
CA SER A 5 -23.53 -4.13 3.68
C SER A 5 -22.23 -4.11 4.49
N GLY A 6 -22.24 -3.35 5.58
CA GLY A 6 -21.18 -3.27 6.57
C GLY A 6 -19.99 -2.39 6.18
N SER A 7 -19.14 -2.09 7.18
CA SER A 7 -17.95 -1.24 7.05
C SER A 7 -16.69 -1.97 6.56
N SER A 8 -16.73 -3.30 6.47
CA SER A 8 -15.59 -4.11 6.01
C SER A 8 -15.27 -3.82 4.55
N PHE A 9 -13.98 -3.70 4.23
CA PHE A 9 -13.49 -3.40 2.88
C PHE A 9 -14.08 -2.10 2.26
N PHE A 10 -14.35 -1.09 3.09
CA PHE A 10 -14.95 0.17 2.64
C PHE A 10 -14.13 0.86 1.54
N ARG A 11 -12.84 1.14 1.79
CA ARG A 11 -11.94 1.79 0.82
C ARG A 11 -11.86 1.04 -0.51
N GLN A 12 -11.77 -0.27 -0.39
CA GLN A 12 -11.62 -1.25 -1.45
C GLN A 12 -12.82 -1.20 -2.40
N ARG A 13 -14.05 -1.19 -1.86
CA ARG A 13 -15.28 -1.07 -2.64
C ARG A 13 -15.35 0.26 -3.40
N ILE A 14 -14.96 1.37 -2.77
CA ILE A 14 -14.93 2.71 -3.42
C ILE A 14 -13.92 2.74 -4.58
N VAL A 15 -12.71 2.22 -4.37
CA VAL A 15 -11.68 2.15 -5.42
C VAL A 15 -12.13 1.28 -6.59
N LEU A 16 -12.69 0.10 -6.32
CA LEU A 16 -13.19 -0.79 -7.37
C LEU A 16 -14.36 -0.16 -8.13
N SER A 17 -15.26 0.54 -7.45
CA SER A 17 -16.36 1.30 -8.05
C SER A 17 -15.83 2.38 -9.01
N LEU A 18 -14.78 3.12 -8.64
CA LEU A 18 -14.14 4.10 -9.52
C LEU A 18 -13.48 3.46 -10.74
N LEU A 19 -12.73 2.37 -10.55
CA LEU A 19 -12.06 1.69 -11.66
C LEU A 19 -13.05 1.09 -12.66
N THR A 20 -14.18 0.57 -12.18
CA THR A 20 -15.22 -0.04 -13.02
C THR A 20 -16.29 0.93 -13.49
N SER A 21 -16.30 2.17 -12.99
CA SER A 21 -17.38 3.15 -13.19
C SER A 21 -18.78 2.62 -12.79
N LEU A 22 -18.85 1.69 -11.84
CA LEU A 22 -20.09 1.11 -11.35
C LEU A 22 -20.58 1.83 -10.09
N PRO A 23 -21.81 2.38 -10.05
CA PRO A 23 -22.35 3.01 -8.85
C PRO A 23 -22.65 1.97 -7.77
N ILE A 24 -22.35 2.31 -6.51
CA ILE A 24 -22.52 1.42 -5.36
C ILE A 24 -23.29 2.10 -4.22
N THR A 25 -24.00 1.29 -3.45
CA THR A 25 -24.59 1.70 -2.16
C THR A 25 -24.05 0.80 -1.07
N ILE A 26 -23.58 1.40 0.02
CA ILE A 26 -23.10 0.71 1.21
C ILE A 26 -24.05 1.03 2.35
N SER A 27 -24.78 0.03 2.84
CA SER A 27 -25.68 0.14 3.98
C SER A 27 -25.10 -0.51 5.24
N ASP A 28 -25.72 -0.26 6.39
CA ASP A 28 -25.38 -0.86 7.68
C ASP A 28 -23.94 -0.62 8.14
N ILE A 29 -23.42 0.59 7.92
CA ILE A 29 -22.09 0.98 8.42
C ILE A 29 -22.17 1.16 9.93
N ARG A 30 -21.81 0.11 10.66
CA ARG A 30 -21.70 0.09 12.14
C ARG A 30 -23.00 0.46 12.86
N SER A 31 -24.16 0.14 12.30
CA SER A 31 -25.47 0.43 12.91
C SER A 31 -25.64 -0.11 14.33
N LYS A 32 -24.92 -1.19 14.69
CA LYS A 32 -24.95 -1.83 16.01
C LYS A 32 -23.88 -1.34 17.00
N SER A 33 -23.04 -0.35 16.61
CA SER A 33 -21.96 0.17 17.46
C SER A 33 -22.42 1.36 18.29
N THR A 34 -21.75 1.62 19.42
CA THR A 34 -21.99 2.78 20.28
C THR A 34 -21.84 4.11 19.54
N SER A 35 -20.93 4.18 18.57
CA SER A 35 -20.79 5.31 17.64
C SER A 35 -21.13 4.80 16.23
N PRO A 36 -22.40 4.89 15.80
CA PRO A 36 -22.83 4.39 14.49
C PRO A 36 -22.25 5.23 13.35
N GLY A 37 -22.23 4.63 12.15
CA GLY A 37 -21.86 5.32 10.92
C GLY A 37 -20.37 5.32 10.56
N LEU A 38 -20.03 6.24 9.66
CA LEU A 38 -18.69 6.47 9.14
C LEU A 38 -17.75 7.00 10.24
N ARG A 39 -16.51 6.55 10.19
CA ARG A 39 -15.43 7.13 11.00
C ARG A 39 -14.84 8.35 10.31
N ASP A 40 -14.16 9.17 11.09
CA ASP A 40 -13.45 10.35 10.63
C ASP A 40 -12.43 10.07 9.50
N PHE A 41 -11.69 8.96 9.59
CA PHE A 41 -10.74 8.55 8.57
C PHE A 41 -11.41 8.06 7.28
N GLU A 42 -12.62 7.49 7.35
CA GLU A 42 -13.42 7.10 6.18
C GLU A 42 -14.01 8.33 5.50
N ALA A 43 -14.56 9.27 6.28
CA ALA A 43 -15.03 10.55 5.75
C ALA A 43 -13.87 11.36 5.13
N SER A 44 -12.69 11.36 5.76
CA SER A 44 -11.48 11.96 5.20
C SER A 44 -11.05 11.29 3.89
N PHE A 45 -11.20 9.96 3.78
CA PHE A 45 -10.91 9.22 2.57
C PHE A 45 -11.89 9.57 1.44
N LEU A 46 -13.19 9.68 1.73
CA LEU A 46 -14.18 10.13 0.74
C LEU A 46 -13.86 11.54 0.23
N ARG A 47 -13.49 12.47 1.12
CA ARG A 47 -13.04 13.82 0.73
C ARG A 47 -11.78 13.81 -0.14
N LEU A 48 -10.85 12.87 0.11
CA LEU A 48 -9.66 12.72 -0.72
C LEU A 48 -10.03 12.24 -2.12
N ILE A 49 -10.92 11.25 -2.21
CA ILE A 49 -11.42 10.71 -3.48
C ILE A 49 -12.18 11.77 -4.27
N ASP A 50 -13.05 12.53 -3.61
CA ASP A 50 -13.79 13.64 -4.21
C ASP A 50 -12.86 14.67 -4.86
N LYS A 51 -11.81 15.10 -4.14
CA LYS A 51 -10.78 16.00 -4.70
C LYS A 51 -9.95 15.38 -5.83
N PHE A 52 -9.80 14.06 -5.87
CA PHE A 52 -8.98 13.36 -6.85
C PHE A 52 -9.73 13.07 -8.16
N THR A 53 -11.06 13.12 -8.10
CA THR A 53 -11.98 12.79 -9.19
C THR A 53 -12.80 14.02 -9.59
N ASN A 54 -13.51 13.93 -10.71
CA ASN A 54 -14.44 14.98 -11.13
C ASN A 54 -15.77 14.35 -11.54
N GLY A 55 -16.88 14.95 -11.09
CA GLY A 55 -18.23 14.42 -11.32
C GLY A 55 -18.63 13.25 -10.42
N THR A 56 -17.82 12.92 -9.41
CA THR A 56 -18.19 11.92 -8.40
C THR A 56 -19.28 12.50 -7.51
N GLN A 57 -20.36 11.76 -7.29
CA GLN A 57 -21.41 12.15 -6.34
C GLN A 57 -21.37 11.21 -5.13
N ILE A 58 -21.17 11.80 -3.96
CA ILE A 58 -21.12 11.08 -2.69
C ILE A 58 -22.25 11.63 -1.82
N THR A 59 -23.28 10.82 -1.57
CA THR A 59 -24.35 11.19 -0.65
C THR A 59 -24.28 10.27 0.57
N VAL A 60 -24.22 10.90 1.74
CA VAL A 60 -24.13 10.24 3.04
C VAL A 60 -25.39 10.59 3.81
N ASP A 61 -26.05 9.59 4.38
CA ASP A 61 -27.23 9.80 5.22
C ASP A 61 -26.87 10.59 6.50
N GLU A 62 -27.85 11.21 7.14
CA GLU A 62 -27.67 12.01 8.36
C GLU A 62 -26.97 11.22 9.48
N THR A 63 -27.26 9.93 9.60
CA THR A 63 -26.67 9.03 10.58
C THR A 63 -25.30 8.46 10.16
N GLY A 64 -24.86 8.73 8.92
CA GLY A 64 -23.63 8.19 8.34
C GLY A 64 -23.62 6.67 8.16
N THR A 65 -24.77 6.00 8.30
CA THR A 65 -24.89 4.53 8.21
C THR A 65 -25.04 4.03 6.79
N ASN A 66 -25.55 4.85 5.88
CA ASN A 66 -25.64 4.55 4.45
C ASN A 66 -24.83 5.57 3.63
N VAL A 67 -24.16 5.07 2.61
CA VAL A 67 -23.40 5.86 1.63
C VAL A 67 -23.78 5.40 0.24
N VAL A 68 -24.27 6.32 -0.58
CA VAL A 68 -24.43 6.12 -2.02
C VAL A 68 -23.30 6.81 -2.74
N PHE A 69 -22.58 6.05 -3.56
CA PHE A 69 -21.40 6.49 -4.28
C PHE A 69 -21.60 6.28 -5.77
N ARG A 70 -21.64 7.38 -6.53
CA ARG A 70 -21.66 7.38 -7.99
C ARG A 70 -20.28 7.82 -8.49
N PRO A 71 -19.49 6.93 -9.12
CA PRO A 71 -18.14 7.24 -9.54
C PRO A 71 -18.13 8.25 -10.70
N GLY A 72 -17.22 9.24 -10.62
CA GLY A 72 -16.89 10.15 -11.71
C GLY A 72 -15.61 9.76 -12.44
N HIS A 73 -15.01 10.72 -13.14
CA HIS A 73 -13.75 10.53 -13.88
C HIS A 73 -12.54 10.78 -12.99
N ILE A 74 -11.48 9.99 -13.17
CA ILE A 74 -10.22 10.14 -12.43
C ILE A 74 -9.35 11.21 -13.11
N VAL A 75 -9.22 12.37 -12.48
CA VAL A 75 -8.50 13.51 -13.08
C VAL A 75 -7.03 13.55 -12.67
N GLY A 76 -6.73 13.28 -11.39
CA GLY A 76 -5.37 13.42 -10.86
C GLY A 76 -4.95 14.87 -10.67
N GLY A 77 -3.67 15.18 -10.92
CA GLY A 77 -3.14 16.53 -10.78
C GLY A 77 -2.50 16.83 -9.41
N ARG A 78 -2.39 18.12 -9.08
CA ARG A 78 -1.76 18.59 -7.83
C ARG A 78 -2.79 18.63 -6.71
N LEU A 79 -2.55 17.84 -5.67
CA LEU A 79 -3.49 17.72 -4.56
C LEU A 79 -2.77 17.80 -3.21
N VAL A 80 -3.38 18.49 -2.25
CA VAL A 80 -2.93 18.52 -0.86
C VAL A 80 -4.06 18.01 0.03
N HIS A 81 -3.78 17.02 0.86
CA HIS A 81 -4.76 16.45 1.77
C HIS A 81 -4.19 16.21 3.16
N ASN A 82 -4.99 16.52 4.17
CA ASN A 82 -4.70 16.20 5.55
C ASN A 82 -5.45 14.91 5.93
N CYS A 83 -4.70 13.86 6.21
CA CYS A 83 -5.20 12.54 6.60
C CYS A 83 -5.72 12.51 8.04
N GLY A 84 -5.34 13.48 8.87
CA GLY A 84 -5.61 13.48 10.31
C GLY A 84 -4.72 12.49 11.07
N ASN A 85 -5.12 12.19 12.31
CA ASN A 85 -4.30 11.42 13.26
C ASN A 85 -4.89 10.04 13.59
N SER A 86 -6.10 9.71 13.12
CA SER A 86 -6.77 8.45 13.46
C SER A 86 -6.21 7.24 12.71
N ARG A 87 -5.65 7.46 11.52
CA ARG A 87 -5.02 6.44 10.69
C ARG A 87 -3.75 6.99 10.03
N PRO A 88 -2.71 6.15 9.79
CA PRO A 88 -1.51 6.56 9.09
C PRO A 88 -1.79 6.91 7.62
N ILE A 89 -0.88 7.67 7.02
CA ILE A 89 -0.93 8.06 5.62
C ILE A 89 -0.98 6.83 4.69
N GLY A 90 -0.37 5.70 5.08
CA GLY A 90 -0.43 4.44 4.34
C GLY A 90 -1.86 4.02 3.98
N TYR A 91 -2.82 4.23 4.89
CA TYR A 91 -4.24 3.94 4.67
C TYR A 91 -4.81 4.63 3.42
N PHE A 92 -4.39 5.87 3.18
CA PHE A 92 -4.86 6.67 2.04
C PHE A 92 -4.01 6.38 0.79
N LEU A 93 -2.70 6.25 0.98
CA LEU A 93 -1.74 6.07 -0.11
C LEU A 93 -1.97 4.78 -0.88
N GLU A 94 -2.24 3.67 -0.19
CA GLU A 94 -2.54 2.36 -0.82
C GLU A 94 -3.64 2.45 -1.88
N MET A 95 -4.71 3.18 -1.58
CA MET A 95 -5.87 3.30 -2.47
C MET A 95 -5.62 4.28 -3.61
N ILE A 96 -4.92 5.37 -3.32
CA ILE A 96 -4.55 6.36 -4.33
C ILE A 96 -3.63 5.76 -5.38
N VAL A 97 -2.70 4.89 -4.99
CA VAL A 97 -1.78 4.25 -5.95
C VAL A 97 -2.51 3.29 -6.89
N CYS A 98 -3.62 2.69 -6.47
CA CYS A 98 -4.48 1.91 -7.36
C CYS A 98 -5.18 2.77 -8.43
N LEU A 99 -5.46 4.03 -8.14
CA LEU A 99 -6.21 4.95 -9.02
C LEU A 99 -5.32 5.85 -9.88
N ALA A 100 -4.22 6.34 -9.31
CA ALA A 100 -3.35 7.35 -9.91
C ALA A 100 -2.77 7.00 -11.29
N PRO A 101 -2.43 5.73 -11.61
CA PRO A 101 -1.97 5.35 -12.94
C PRO A 101 -3.00 5.63 -14.05
N PHE A 102 -4.29 5.60 -13.70
CA PHE A 102 -5.42 5.77 -14.63
C PHE A 102 -6.02 7.19 -14.57
N ALA A 103 -5.29 8.14 -14.00
CA ALA A 103 -5.69 9.53 -14.00
C ALA A 103 -5.52 10.17 -15.39
N LYS A 104 -6.29 11.23 -15.67
CA LYS A 104 -6.13 12.05 -16.87
C LYS A 104 -4.79 12.80 -16.90
N ASN A 105 -4.38 13.33 -15.74
CA ASN A 105 -3.19 14.13 -15.55
C ASN A 105 -2.21 13.45 -14.56
N GLU A 106 -0.92 13.78 -14.67
CA GLU A 106 0.09 13.33 -13.71
C GLU A 106 -0.30 13.72 -12.28
N SER A 107 -0.15 12.78 -11.35
CA SER A 107 -0.58 12.97 -9.98
C SER A 107 0.58 13.43 -9.11
N PHE A 108 0.46 14.61 -8.51
CA PHE A 108 1.39 15.19 -7.54
C PHE A 108 0.66 15.41 -6.21
N ILE A 109 0.71 14.42 -5.33
CA ILE A 109 -0.12 14.38 -4.14
C ILE A 109 0.75 14.61 -2.91
N LYS A 110 0.40 15.62 -2.12
CA LYS A 110 0.97 15.87 -0.79
C LYS A 110 0.00 15.40 0.27
N LEU A 111 0.40 14.40 1.04
CA LEU A 111 -0.38 13.88 2.16
C LEU A 111 0.28 14.29 3.48
N LYS A 112 -0.53 14.79 4.40
CA LYS A 112 -0.11 15.20 5.75
C LYS A 112 -0.77 14.32 6.81
N GLY A 113 -0.01 13.86 7.80
CA GLY A 113 -0.51 13.01 8.89
C GLY A 113 0.57 12.11 9.50
N ILE A 114 0.17 11.00 10.12
CA ILE A 114 1.11 10.04 10.72
C ILE A 114 1.77 9.20 9.61
N THR A 115 3.10 9.18 9.53
CA THR A 115 3.85 8.46 8.48
C THR A 115 4.02 6.98 8.77
N ASN A 116 4.28 6.65 10.04
CA ASN A 116 4.54 5.29 10.51
C ASN A 116 3.68 5.05 11.75
N GLY A 117 2.79 4.07 11.71
CA GLY A 117 1.93 3.73 12.83
C GLY A 117 1.13 2.46 12.55
N LYS A 118 0.79 1.73 13.60
CA LYS A 118 -0.12 0.57 13.50
C LYS A 118 -1.57 1.08 13.36
N PRO A 119 -2.46 0.32 12.70
CA PRO A 119 -2.26 -1.01 12.12
C PRO A 119 -1.84 -1.02 10.64
N ASP A 120 -1.76 0.14 9.98
CA ASP A 120 -1.56 0.21 8.52
C ASP A 120 -0.08 0.19 8.10
N ILE A 121 0.14 -0.01 6.80
CA ILE A 121 1.47 -0.05 6.20
C ILE A 121 2.17 1.31 6.35
N SER A 122 3.47 1.30 6.62
CA SER A 122 4.23 2.55 6.71
C SER A 122 4.64 3.09 5.34
N VAL A 123 4.97 4.37 5.30
CA VAL A 123 5.50 5.02 4.08
C VAL A 123 6.83 4.42 3.61
N ASP A 124 7.64 3.85 4.49
CA ASP A 124 8.94 3.24 4.12
C ASP A 124 8.74 1.91 3.41
N PHE A 125 7.86 1.04 3.95
CA PHE A 125 7.46 -0.18 3.27
C PHE A 125 6.81 0.13 1.94
N PHE A 126 5.92 1.13 1.89
CA PHE A 126 5.27 1.52 0.64
C PHE A 126 6.32 1.91 -0.42
N LYS A 127 7.30 2.73 -0.04
CA LYS A 127 8.38 3.17 -0.92
C LYS A 127 9.27 2.01 -1.41
N ASN A 128 9.67 1.14 -0.49
CA ASN A 128 10.73 0.16 -0.76
C ASN A 128 10.19 -1.19 -1.28
N VAL A 129 8.92 -1.50 -1.03
CA VAL A 129 8.29 -2.76 -1.43
C VAL A 129 7.22 -2.52 -2.48
N VAL A 130 6.17 -1.76 -2.14
CA VAL A 130 4.99 -1.62 -3.01
C VAL A 130 5.37 -0.95 -4.33
N ILE A 131 6.05 0.21 -4.30
CA ILE A 131 6.45 0.91 -5.53
C ILE A 131 7.38 0.03 -6.39
N ASN A 132 8.32 -0.69 -5.78
CA ASN A 132 9.23 -1.59 -6.50
C ASN A 132 8.53 -2.81 -7.10
N ASN A 133 7.48 -3.31 -6.47
CA ASN A 133 6.64 -4.36 -7.03
C ASN A 133 5.76 -3.82 -8.17
N LEU A 134 5.24 -2.61 -8.04
CA LEU A 134 4.45 -1.97 -9.10
C LEU A 134 5.27 -1.66 -10.34
N LYS A 135 6.53 -1.25 -10.19
CA LYS A 135 7.48 -1.03 -11.31
C LYS A 135 7.54 -2.18 -12.31
N LYS A 136 7.31 -3.42 -11.86
CA LYS A 136 7.31 -4.62 -12.69
C LYS A 136 6.18 -4.62 -13.74
N PHE A 137 5.05 -3.94 -13.51
CA PHE A 137 3.93 -3.85 -14.44
C PHE A 137 4.12 -2.84 -15.59
N GLY A 138 5.37 -2.44 -15.87
CA GLY A 138 5.67 -1.48 -16.95
C GLY A 138 5.65 -0.02 -16.52
N PHE A 139 5.83 0.28 -15.22
CA PHE A 139 5.95 1.66 -14.72
C PHE A 139 7.39 2.23 -14.79
N GLU A 140 8.28 1.63 -15.59
CA GLU A 140 9.58 2.24 -15.95
C GLU A 140 9.85 2.38 -17.46
N THR A 141 9.02 1.81 -18.34
CA THR A 141 9.23 1.91 -19.79
C THR A 141 8.71 3.25 -20.35
N GLU A 142 9.58 3.99 -21.03
CA GLU A 142 9.26 5.31 -21.60
C GLU A 142 8.07 5.27 -22.56
N ASP A 143 7.85 4.13 -23.24
CA ASP A 143 6.74 3.93 -24.17
C ASP A 143 5.36 3.82 -23.48
N ASN A 144 5.34 3.22 -22.27
CA ASN A 144 4.12 2.93 -21.51
C ASN A 144 3.71 4.07 -20.59
N ILE A 145 4.61 5.02 -20.35
CA ILE A 145 4.50 6.03 -19.31
C ILE A 145 4.51 7.41 -19.92
N ILE A 146 3.63 8.26 -19.40
CA ILE A 146 3.70 9.68 -19.67
C ILE A 146 3.92 10.39 -18.33
N GLY A 147 5.10 10.98 -18.19
CA GLY A 147 5.46 11.80 -17.04
C GLY A 147 6.59 11.27 -16.18
N LYS A 148 6.70 11.83 -14.97
CA LYS A 148 7.77 11.47 -14.03
C LYS A 148 7.57 10.07 -13.45
N PRO A 149 8.65 9.29 -13.23
CA PRO A 149 8.55 7.94 -12.69
C PRO A 149 7.89 7.95 -11.31
N MET A 150 7.18 6.86 -11.00
CA MET A 150 6.49 6.72 -9.73
C MET A 150 7.50 6.83 -8.59
N SER A 151 7.29 7.80 -7.70
CA SER A 151 8.20 8.07 -6.60
C SER A 151 7.48 8.59 -5.37
N LEU A 152 7.98 8.16 -4.21
CA LEU A 152 7.53 8.62 -2.91
C LEU A 152 8.72 9.28 -2.18
N LYS A 153 8.56 10.57 -1.89
CA LYS A 153 9.52 11.36 -1.10
C LYS A 153 8.90 11.70 0.25
N ILE A 154 9.60 11.35 1.31
CA ILE A 154 9.25 11.76 2.67
C ILE A 154 9.89 13.12 2.88
N LEU A 155 9.07 14.15 3.11
CA LEU A 155 9.55 15.52 3.36
C LEU A 155 9.75 15.74 4.86
N ARG A 156 8.80 15.25 5.66
CA ARG A 156 8.80 15.32 7.13
C ARG A 156 8.23 14.03 7.69
N ARG A 157 8.85 13.50 8.73
CA ARG A 157 8.31 12.35 9.47
C ARG A 157 7.37 12.81 10.58
N GLY A 158 6.28 12.07 10.76
CA GLY A 158 5.26 12.34 11.77
C GLY A 158 4.86 11.07 12.48
N THR A 159 5.08 11.02 13.78
CA THR A 159 4.74 9.87 14.61
C THR A 159 3.45 10.14 15.39
N SER A 160 2.77 9.06 15.78
CA SER A 160 1.62 9.15 16.69
C SER A 160 2.07 9.71 18.05
N PRO A 161 1.28 10.56 18.75
CA PRO A 161 -0.13 10.90 18.49
C PRO A 161 -0.40 12.19 17.70
N LEU A 162 0.53 13.16 17.64
CA LEU A 162 0.25 14.47 17.02
C LEU A 162 0.39 14.48 15.48
N GLY A 163 1.16 13.57 14.89
CA GLY A 163 1.19 13.38 13.45
C GLY A 163 2.05 14.38 12.67
N ASN A 164 1.47 15.17 11.78
CA ASN A 164 2.14 16.20 10.94
C ASN A 164 3.35 15.80 10.07
N GLY A 165 3.53 14.52 9.79
CA GLY A 165 4.44 14.11 8.73
C GLY A 165 3.90 14.56 7.37
N GLU A 166 4.80 14.80 6.43
CA GLU A 166 4.44 15.23 5.08
C GLU A 166 5.18 14.35 4.08
N ILE A 167 4.41 13.75 3.16
CA ILE A 167 4.94 13.01 2.03
C ILE A 167 4.52 13.66 0.72
N ARG A 168 5.37 13.48 -0.30
CA ARG A 168 5.07 13.81 -1.68
C ARG A 168 5.09 12.53 -2.50
N PHE A 169 3.92 12.13 -2.98
CA PHE A 169 3.74 11.05 -3.93
C PHE A 169 3.63 11.62 -5.35
N THR A 170 4.41 11.08 -6.26
CA THR A 170 4.35 11.39 -7.69
C THR A 170 4.03 10.10 -8.44
N CYS A 171 3.01 10.13 -9.28
CA CYS A 171 2.64 9.00 -10.13
C CYS A 171 2.48 9.47 -11.57
N PRO A 172 3.12 8.79 -12.54
CA PRO A 172 2.87 9.04 -13.93
C PRO A 172 1.53 8.46 -14.37
N ILE A 173 1.13 8.82 -15.59
CA ILE A 173 0.00 8.22 -16.28
C ILE A 173 0.50 6.99 -17.03
N VAL A 174 -0.24 5.89 -16.96
CA VAL A 174 0.05 4.65 -17.68
C VAL A 174 -0.96 4.46 -18.80
N LYS A 175 -0.48 4.12 -20.00
CA LYS A 175 -1.35 3.81 -21.15
C LYS A 175 -1.96 2.41 -21.02
N LYS A 176 -1.10 1.45 -20.73
CA LYS A 176 -1.39 0.02 -20.58
C LYS A 176 -0.41 -0.56 -19.56
N LEU A 177 -0.90 -1.49 -18.76
CA LEU A 177 -0.07 -2.25 -17.83
C LEU A 177 0.29 -3.60 -18.45
N ASP A 178 1.56 -3.97 -18.29
CA ASP A 178 2.07 -5.22 -18.82
C ASP A 178 1.72 -6.40 -17.90
N PRO A 179 1.39 -7.57 -18.46
CA PRO A 179 1.10 -8.76 -17.67
C PRO A 179 2.37 -9.29 -17.01
N LEU A 180 2.23 -9.93 -15.85
CA LEU A 180 3.36 -10.42 -15.08
C LEU A 180 3.37 -11.94 -14.95
N ILE A 181 4.54 -12.53 -15.20
CA ILE A 181 4.82 -13.95 -14.94
C ILE A 181 5.97 -14.05 -13.94
N LEU A 182 5.61 -14.19 -12.66
CA LEU A 182 6.54 -14.24 -11.53
C LEU A 182 6.37 -15.57 -10.78
N LEU A 183 7.14 -16.56 -11.22
CA LEU A 183 7.04 -17.92 -10.67
C LEU A 183 8.11 -18.23 -9.63
N LYS A 184 9.34 -17.75 -9.80
CA LYS A 184 10.47 -18.13 -8.94
C LYS A 184 10.92 -16.95 -8.11
N GLU A 185 10.97 -17.11 -6.80
CA GLU A 185 11.43 -16.10 -5.83
C GLU A 185 12.96 -15.90 -5.86
N GLY A 186 13.72 -16.96 -6.11
CA GLY A 186 15.19 -16.94 -6.06
C GLY A 186 15.72 -16.87 -4.61
N LYS A 187 17.05 -16.86 -4.47
CA LYS A 187 17.68 -16.78 -3.13
C LYS A 187 17.67 -15.35 -2.62
N CYS A 188 17.38 -15.16 -1.33
CA CYS A 188 17.59 -13.89 -0.63
C CYS A 188 19.10 -13.61 -0.56
N ASN A 189 19.53 -12.46 -1.06
CA ASN A 189 20.96 -12.12 -1.12
C ASN A 189 21.31 -10.81 -0.40
N LYS A 190 20.35 -9.89 -0.26
CA LYS A 190 20.60 -8.55 0.28
C LYS A 190 19.50 -8.19 1.26
N MET A 191 19.90 -7.63 2.39
CA MET A 191 18.98 -6.93 3.29
C MET A 191 19.23 -5.44 3.21
N ARG A 192 18.16 -4.68 2.98
CA ARG A 192 18.15 -3.22 3.08
C ARG A 192 17.19 -2.82 4.18
N GLY A 193 17.39 -1.64 4.76
CA GLY A 193 16.46 -1.14 5.77
C GLY A 193 16.64 0.32 6.06
N ILE A 194 15.68 0.88 6.77
CA ILE A 194 15.69 2.26 7.27
C ILE A 194 15.30 2.21 8.75
N ALA A 195 16.21 2.66 9.61
CA ALA A 195 15.97 2.88 11.02
C ALA A 195 15.76 4.38 11.23
N PHE A 196 14.54 4.80 11.53
CA PHE A 196 14.22 6.20 11.72
C PHE A 196 14.04 6.57 13.19
N THR A 197 14.41 7.80 13.52
CA THR A 197 14.15 8.40 14.83
C THR A 197 13.64 9.83 14.66
N THR A 198 12.70 10.23 15.50
CA THR A 198 12.07 11.55 15.50
C THR A 198 12.07 12.09 16.92
N ARG A 199 12.62 13.28 17.13
CA ARG A 199 12.71 13.97 18.45
C ARG A 199 13.28 13.14 19.61
N ILE A 200 14.10 12.13 19.31
CA ILE A 200 14.81 11.32 20.30
C ILE A 200 16.25 11.12 19.85
N SER A 201 17.14 10.73 20.77
CA SER A 201 18.56 10.57 20.46
C SER A 201 18.81 9.63 19.27
N PRO A 202 19.68 10.00 18.31
CA PRO A 202 20.05 9.14 17.18
C PRO A 202 20.79 7.86 17.63
N GLN A 203 21.27 7.80 18.87
CA GLN A 203 21.82 6.58 19.46
C GLN A 203 20.81 5.43 19.45
N ILE A 204 19.50 5.73 19.53
CA ILE A 204 18.43 4.72 19.47
C ILE A 204 18.42 4.03 18.10
N SER A 205 18.54 4.78 17.00
CA SER A 205 18.66 4.17 15.66
C SER A 205 19.92 3.32 15.54
N ASN A 206 21.05 3.77 16.10
CA ASN A 206 22.30 3.00 16.04
C ASN A 206 22.20 1.68 16.82
N ARG A 207 21.53 1.68 17.97
CA ARG A 207 21.22 0.47 18.76
C ARG A 207 20.38 -0.51 17.94
N MET A 208 19.31 -0.04 17.27
CA MET A 208 18.49 -0.88 16.39
C MET A 208 19.32 -1.49 15.26
N VAL A 209 20.15 -0.68 14.57
CA VAL A 209 21.00 -1.16 13.47
C VAL A 209 21.99 -2.22 13.96
N LYS A 210 22.62 -2.01 15.12
CA LYS A 210 23.54 -2.98 15.72
C LYS A 210 22.84 -4.30 16.00
N THR A 211 21.68 -4.25 16.66
CA THR A 211 20.89 -5.46 16.98
C THR A 211 20.44 -6.20 15.73
N THR A 212 19.91 -5.50 14.72
CA THR A 212 19.53 -6.14 13.45
C THR A 212 20.73 -6.80 12.78
N ARG A 213 21.89 -6.14 12.74
CA ARG A 213 23.11 -6.72 12.18
C ARG A 213 23.51 -7.99 12.95
N THR A 214 23.51 -7.96 14.28
CA THR A 214 23.84 -9.13 15.10
C THR A 214 22.93 -10.32 14.81
N VAL A 215 21.61 -10.11 14.72
CA VAL A 215 20.65 -11.18 14.45
C VAL A 215 20.78 -11.71 13.02
N MET A 216 20.97 -10.83 12.05
CA MET A 216 20.91 -11.18 10.62
C MET A 216 22.23 -11.67 10.04
N THR A 217 23.37 -11.39 10.68
CA THR A 217 24.70 -11.87 10.23
C THR A 217 24.76 -13.40 10.16
N ASN A 218 23.95 -14.10 10.96
CA ASN A 218 23.84 -15.57 10.90
C ASN A 218 23.22 -16.09 9.59
N PHE A 219 22.53 -15.22 8.83
CA PHE A 219 21.77 -15.61 7.63
C PHE A 219 22.28 -14.95 6.35
N LEU A 220 22.73 -13.69 6.44
CA LEU A 220 23.11 -12.87 5.28
C LEU A 220 24.36 -12.04 5.58
N ASN A 221 25.23 -11.91 4.58
CA ASN A 221 26.43 -11.09 4.69
C ASN A 221 26.20 -9.63 4.25
N ASP A 222 25.37 -9.39 3.24
CA ASP A 222 25.10 -8.04 2.69
C ASP A 222 23.89 -7.39 3.39
N ILE A 223 24.14 -6.76 4.54
CA ILE A 223 23.14 -6.07 5.36
C ILE A 223 23.48 -4.57 5.44
N HIS A 224 22.62 -3.73 4.85
CA HIS A 224 22.79 -2.27 4.83
C HIS A 224 21.52 -1.60 5.34
N ILE A 225 21.60 -0.96 6.50
CA ILE A 225 20.47 -0.24 7.12
C ILE A 225 20.85 1.24 7.22
N TYR A 226 20.04 2.09 6.62
CA TYR A 226 20.21 3.53 6.68
C TYR A 226 19.62 4.07 7.98
N THR A 227 20.31 5.02 8.61
CA THR A 227 19.78 5.75 9.76
C THR A 227 19.19 7.08 9.29
N ASP A 228 17.96 7.36 9.68
CA ASP A 228 17.20 8.53 9.23
C ASP A 228 16.70 9.29 10.47
N HIS A 229 17.49 10.27 10.91
CA HIS A 229 17.20 11.04 12.12
C HIS A 229 16.61 12.41 11.77
N TYR A 230 15.42 12.70 12.30
CA TYR A 230 14.79 14.02 12.19
C TYR A 230 14.75 14.74 13.53
N SER A 231 15.31 15.94 13.55
CA SER A 231 15.24 16.90 14.66
C SER A 231 14.76 18.29 14.18
N GLY A 232 14.31 19.12 15.11
CA GLY A 232 13.91 20.51 14.84
C GLY A 232 12.67 20.66 13.94
N LYS A 233 12.71 21.63 13.02
CA LYS A 233 11.58 22.01 12.14
C LYS A 233 11.18 20.93 11.12
N GLN A 234 12.03 19.93 10.88
CA GLN A 234 11.75 18.85 9.92
C GLN A 234 11.04 17.65 10.58
N SER A 235 11.17 17.49 11.90
CA SER A 235 10.39 16.53 12.70
C SER A 235 9.07 17.13 13.18
N ASP A 236 8.03 16.30 13.29
CA ASP A 236 6.84 16.65 14.09
C ASP A 236 7.16 16.83 15.57
N THR A 237 6.23 17.39 16.34
CA THR A 237 6.18 17.47 17.80
C THR A 237 6.30 16.14 18.55
N SER A 238 5.92 15.01 17.95
CA SER A 238 5.92 13.73 18.68
C SER A 238 7.26 13.00 18.64
N PRO A 239 7.75 12.44 19.77
CA PRO A 239 8.88 11.53 19.77
C PRO A 239 8.47 10.15 19.24
N GLY A 240 9.36 9.50 18.50
CA GLY A 240 9.13 8.14 18.04
C GLY A 240 10.28 7.55 17.24
N PHE A 241 10.29 6.24 17.13
CA PHE A 241 11.28 5.48 16.39
C PHE A 241 10.67 4.24 15.76
N GLY A 242 11.35 3.73 14.75
CA GLY A 242 10.97 2.49 14.13
C GLY A 242 12.03 2.02 13.16
N ILE A 243 11.83 0.80 12.69
CA ILE A 243 12.69 0.15 11.71
C ILE A 243 11.83 -0.49 10.64
N SER A 244 12.22 -0.26 9.40
CA SER A 244 11.69 -0.90 8.20
C SER A 244 12.80 -1.75 7.60
N LEU A 245 12.56 -3.04 7.43
CA LEU A 245 13.51 -3.98 6.85
C LEU A 245 12.92 -4.55 5.57
N VAL A 246 13.76 -4.65 4.54
CA VAL A 246 13.41 -5.18 3.22
C VAL A 246 14.46 -6.19 2.79
N ALA A 247 14.04 -7.44 2.65
CA ALA A 247 14.83 -8.50 2.05
C ALA A 247 14.65 -8.50 0.54
N LYS A 248 15.76 -8.47 -0.20
CA LYS A 248 15.80 -8.52 -1.66
C LYS A 248 16.37 -9.86 -2.11
N THR A 249 15.73 -10.46 -3.12
CA THR A 249 16.20 -11.68 -3.75
C THR A 249 16.99 -11.41 -5.03
N THR A 250 17.73 -12.43 -5.45
CA THR A 250 18.43 -12.50 -6.76
C THR A 250 17.51 -12.23 -7.96
N ARG A 251 16.21 -12.52 -7.85
CA ARG A 251 15.21 -12.27 -8.90
C ARG A 251 14.39 -10.99 -8.67
N ASN A 252 14.92 -10.04 -7.89
CA ASN A 252 14.25 -8.78 -7.56
C ASN A 252 12.85 -8.97 -6.91
N CYS A 253 12.69 -9.99 -6.05
CA CYS A 253 11.55 -10.08 -5.15
C CYS A 253 11.86 -9.29 -3.88
N PHE A 254 10.84 -8.66 -3.28
CA PHE A 254 10.98 -7.79 -2.12
C PHE A 254 10.04 -8.27 -1.01
N TYR A 255 10.60 -8.56 0.16
CA TYR A 255 9.83 -8.85 1.36
C TYR A 255 10.09 -7.74 2.38
N GLY A 256 9.07 -6.98 2.74
CA GLY A 256 9.21 -5.93 3.74
C GLY A 256 8.50 -6.26 5.03
N VAL A 257 9.02 -5.69 6.12
CA VAL A 257 8.33 -5.60 7.40
C VAL A 257 8.68 -4.28 8.05
N ASP A 258 7.68 -3.67 8.69
CA ASP A 258 7.89 -2.50 9.54
C ASP A 258 7.54 -2.82 10.99
N CYS A 259 8.34 -2.28 11.89
CA CYS A 259 8.02 -2.20 13.31
C CYS A 259 8.21 -0.75 13.80
N VAL A 260 7.21 -0.25 14.52
CA VAL A 260 7.25 1.08 15.15
C VAL A 260 7.25 0.86 16.66
N GLY A 261 8.17 1.53 17.35
CA GLY A 261 8.27 1.50 18.80
C GLY A 261 7.28 2.46 19.45
N GLU A 262 6.63 1.99 20.50
CA GLU A 262 5.72 2.78 21.33
C GLU A 262 6.45 3.27 22.60
N LYS A 263 5.81 4.18 23.34
CA LYS A 263 6.40 4.77 24.56
C LYS A 263 6.76 3.66 25.55
N GLY A 264 8.02 3.63 26.00
CA GLY A 264 8.52 2.66 26.97
C GLY A 264 9.08 1.37 26.38
N GLN A 265 9.00 1.17 25.06
CA GLN A 265 9.58 -0.01 24.41
C GLN A 265 11.09 0.16 24.16
N ILE A 266 11.81 -0.96 24.26
CA ILE A 266 13.25 -1.02 24.05
C ILE A 266 13.54 -1.16 22.56
N ALA A 267 14.50 -0.38 22.07
CA ALA A 267 14.84 -0.31 20.65
C ALA A 267 15.33 -1.65 20.09
N GLU A 268 16.13 -2.37 20.88
CA GLU A 268 16.67 -3.68 20.54
C GLU A 268 15.57 -4.74 20.39
N ASP A 269 14.56 -4.71 21.25
CA ASP A 269 13.44 -5.66 21.18
C ASP A 269 12.63 -5.43 19.90
N ILE A 270 12.37 -4.17 19.54
CA ILE A 270 11.67 -3.80 18.29
C ILE A 270 12.49 -4.23 17.07
N ALA A 271 13.81 -4.06 17.10
CA ALA A 271 14.69 -4.52 16.03
C ALA A 271 14.70 -6.04 15.91
N SER A 272 14.77 -6.77 17.03
CA SER A 272 14.71 -8.23 17.09
C SER A 272 13.37 -8.77 16.60
N GLU A 273 12.26 -8.15 17.00
CA GLU A 273 10.92 -8.48 16.52
C GLU A 273 10.81 -8.28 15.01
N CYS A 274 11.28 -7.14 14.49
CA CYS A 274 11.29 -6.88 13.05
C CYS A 274 12.10 -7.95 12.30
N CYS A 275 13.26 -8.33 12.82
CA CYS A 275 14.08 -9.40 12.25
C CYS A 275 13.33 -10.73 12.17
N LYS A 276 12.70 -11.16 13.26
CA LYS A 276 11.92 -12.41 13.32
C LYS A 276 10.77 -12.38 12.31
N ARG A 277 10.06 -11.25 12.20
CA ARG A 277 8.96 -11.08 11.25
C ARG A 277 9.44 -11.15 9.79
N VAL A 278 10.57 -10.53 9.44
CA VAL A 278 11.14 -10.64 8.08
C VAL A 278 11.53 -12.08 7.77
N LEU A 279 12.17 -12.77 8.70
CA LEU A 279 12.53 -14.18 8.53
C LEU A 279 11.29 -15.07 8.34
N ASN A 280 10.21 -14.78 9.06
CA ASN A 280 8.93 -15.46 8.87
C ASN A 280 8.33 -15.20 7.47
N GLU A 281 8.37 -13.97 6.96
CA GLU A 281 7.91 -13.68 5.59
C GLU A 281 8.75 -14.41 4.54
N ILE A 282 10.08 -14.47 4.72
CA ILE A 282 10.97 -15.23 3.84
C ILE A 282 10.64 -16.74 3.91
N ALA A 283 10.34 -17.27 5.11
CA ALA A 283 10.01 -18.67 5.30
C ALA A 283 8.63 -19.06 4.73
N ILE A 284 7.67 -18.13 4.71
CA ILE A 284 6.37 -18.31 4.03
C ILE A 284 6.58 -18.45 2.51
N GLY A 285 7.60 -17.78 1.97
CA GLY A 285 7.95 -17.83 0.56
C GLY A 285 6.96 -17.12 -0.36
N GLY A 286 7.09 -17.37 -1.66
CA GLY A 286 6.37 -16.66 -2.72
C GLY A 286 7.14 -15.43 -3.20
N VAL A 287 6.74 -14.85 -4.33
CA VAL A 287 7.43 -13.70 -4.95
C VAL A 287 7.03 -12.36 -4.31
N VAL A 288 5.93 -12.37 -3.54
CA VAL A 288 5.31 -11.17 -2.96
C VAL A 288 5.05 -11.43 -1.48
N ASP A 289 5.35 -10.45 -0.64
CA ASP A 289 5.06 -10.48 0.79
C ASP A 289 3.55 -10.55 1.09
N SER A 290 3.23 -10.98 2.31
CA SER A 290 1.85 -11.17 2.76
C SER A 290 0.99 -9.89 2.77
N SER A 291 1.59 -8.71 2.91
CA SER A 291 0.88 -7.43 2.99
C SER A 291 0.57 -6.83 1.62
N SER A 292 1.40 -7.09 0.61
CA SER A 292 1.21 -6.57 -0.76
C SER A 292 0.56 -7.56 -1.74
N GLN A 293 0.17 -8.77 -1.29
CA GLN A 293 -0.53 -9.76 -2.13
C GLN A 293 -1.77 -9.17 -2.84
N TRP A 294 -2.58 -8.40 -2.11
CA TRP A 294 -3.85 -7.89 -2.61
C TRP A 294 -3.67 -6.81 -3.68
N ILE A 295 -2.67 -5.93 -3.54
CA ILE A 295 -2.41 -4.88 -4.53
C ILE A 295 -1.86 -5.52 -5.81
N MET A 296 -0.98 -6.52 -5.68
CA MET A 296 -0.52 -7.30 -6.84
C MET A 296 -1.67 -7.98 -7.57
N ALA A 297 -2.62 -8.59 -6.84
CA ALA A 297 -3.81 -9.19 -7.43
C ALA A 297 -4.67 -8.17 -8.19
N LEU A 298 -4.83 -6.95 -7.67
CA LEU A 298 -5.53 -5.88 -8.40
C LEU A 298 -4.83 -5.54 -9.71
N PHE A 299 -3.52 -5.31 -9.66
CA PHE A 299 -2.74 -4.93 -10.85
C PHE A 299 -2.71 -6.04 -11.93
N MET A 300 -2.80 -7.31 -11.53
CA MET A 300 -2.99 -8.42 -12.47
C MET A 300 -4.38 -8.47 -13.12
N VAL A 301 -5.43 -7.99 -12.45
CA VAL A 301 -6.78 -7.94 -13.04
C VAL A 301 -6.88 -6.80 -14.05
N ILE A 302 -6.24 -5.67 -13.78
CA ILE A 302 -6.35 -4.46 -14.62
C ILE A 302 -5.32 -4.41 -15.77
N CYS A 303 -4.35 -5.33 -15.83
CA CYS A 303 -3.39 -5.44 -16.93
C CYS A 303 -4.07 -5.82 -18.26
N SER A 304 -3.30 -5.95 -19.36
CA SER A 304 -3.85 -6.46 -20.63
C SER A 304 -4.66 -7.74 -20.44
N GLU A 305 -5.47 -8.05 -21.47
CA GLU A 305 -6.17 -9.32 -21.66
C GLU A 305 -5.27 -10.57 -21.78
N ASP A 306 -4.03 -10.50 -21.32
CA ASP A 306 -3.08 -11.60 -21.24
C ASP A 306 -3.17 -12.29 -19.88
N VAL A 307 -2.61 -13.50 -19.80
CA VAL A 307 -2.58 -14.27 -18.55
C VAL A 307 -1.39 -13.85 -17.70
N SER A 308 -1.68 -13.30 -16.52
CA SER A 308 -0.70 -13.06 -15.47
C SER A 308 -0.63 -14.25 -14.52
N LYS A 309 0.57 -14.65 -14.11
CA LYS A 309 0.82 -15.74 -13.16
C LYS A 309 1.77 -15.29 -12.07
N ILE A 310 1.36 -15.39 -10.81
CA ILE A 310 2.22 -15.10 -9.66
C ILE A 310 2.24 -16.28 -8.69
N ARG A 311 3.42 -16.61 -8.15
CA ARG A 311 3.55 -17.50 -7.00
C ARG A 311 3.59 -16.66 -5.73
N ILE A 312 2.68 -16.93 -4.80
CA ILE A 312 2.61 -16.25 -3.51
C ILE A 312 2.66 -17.27 -2.37
N GLY A 313 2.95 -16.79 -1.16
CA GLY A 313 2.81 -17.58 0.05
C GLY A 313 1.36 -17.93 0.39
N LYS A 314 1.12 -18.31 1.64
CA LYS A 314 -0.23 -18.60 2.14
C LYS A 314 -1.15 -17.38 1.95
N LEU A 315 -2.36 -17.63 1.45
CA LEU A 315 -3.37 -16.59 1.25
C LEU A 315 -3.91 -16.06 2.59
N ASN A 316 -3.84 -14.74 2.76
CA ASN A 316 -4.45 -14.07 3.91
C ASN A 316 -5.98 -13.98 3.77
N LYS A 317 -6.69 -13.99 4.91
CA LYS A 317 -8.15 -13.79 4.96
C LYS A 317 -8.57 -12.51 4.23
N TYR A 318 -7.77 -11.45 4.38
CA TYR A 318 -7.96 -10.19 3.68
C TYR A 318 -7.85 -10.35 2.16
N THR A 319 -6.81 -11.03 1.67
CA THR A 319 -6.63 -11.32 0.24
C THR A 319 -7.79 -12.15 -0.31
N ILE A 320 -8.29 -13.15 0.42
CA ILE A 320 -9.44 -13.96 0.01
C ILE A 320 -10.71 -13.10 -0.15
N GLY A 321 -10.98 -12.22 0.82
CA GLY A 321 -12.07 -11.25 0.71
C GLY A 321 -11.92 -10.32 -0.49
N TRP A 322 -10.69 -9.89 -0.77
CA TRP A 322 -10.37 -9.06 -1.92
C TRP A 322 -10.57 -9.76 -3.27
N LEU A 323 -10.18 -11.04 -3.40
CA LEU A 323 -10.43 -11.83 -4.61
C LEU A 323 -11.94 -11.97 -4.90
N ARG A 324 -12.77 -12.09 -3.86
CA ARG A 324 -14.24 -12.09 -4.02
C ARG A 324 -14.75 -10.74 -4.53
N ALA A 325 -14.23 -9.64 -4.00
CA ALA A 325 -14.58 -8.30 -4.48
C ALA A 325 -14.17 -8.11 -5.94
N LEU A 326 -12.96 -8.52 -6.34
CA LEU A 326 -12.52 -8.47 -7.74
C LEU A 326 -13.46 -9.25 -8.67
N LYS A 327 -13.93 -10.43 -8.26
CA LYS A 327 -14.93 -11.20 -9.01
C LYS A 327 -16.26 -10.44 -9.15
N THR A 328 -16.74 -9.80 -8.09
CA THR A 328 -18.01 -9.06 -8.11
C THR A 328 -17.96 -7.81 -9.00
N PHE A 329 -16.82 -7.11 -9.04
CA PHE A 329 -16.69 -5.86 -9.80
C PHE A 329 -16.23 -6.08 -11.25
N PHE A 330 -15.23 -6.93 -11.46
CA PHE A 330 -14.63 -7.15 -12.79
C PHE A 330 -15.07 -8.45 -13.47
N GLY A 331 -15.77 -9.35 -12.77
CA GLY A 331 -16.13 -10.67 -13.30
C GLY A 331 -14.94 -11.65 -13.40
N VAL A 332 -13.73 -11.24 -13.01
CA VAL A 332 -12.52 -12.06 -13.14
C VAL A 332 -12.43 -13.10 -12.02
N THR A 333 -12.18 -14.34 -12.41
CA THR A 333 -11.90 -15.46 -11.50
C THR A 333 -10.40 -15.78 -11.52
N PHE A 334 -9.85 -16.00 -10.33
CA PHE A 334 -8.48 -16.47 -10.18
C PHE A 334 -8.45 -17.99 -10.13
N GLN A 335 -7.57 -18.58 -10.92
CA GLN A 335 -7.21 -19.99 -10.75
C GLN A 335 -6.17 -20.10 -9.64
N ILE A 336 -6.49 -20.87 -8.61
CA ILE A 336 -5.67 -21.05 -7.41
C ILE A 336 -5.15 -22.49 -7.41
N GLN A 337 -3.85 -22.68 -7.62
CA GLN A 337 -3.21 -23.99 -7.60
C GLN A 337 -2.22 -24.06 -6.42
N PRO A 338 -2.53 -24.81 -5.36
CA PRO A 338 -1.60 -25.01 -4.26
C PRO A 338 -0.46 -25.95 -4.67
N ASP A 339 0.76 -25.64 -4.23
CA ASP A 339 1.95 -26.47 -4.42
C ASP A 339 2.44 -26.99 -3.06
N SER A 340 2.20 -28.27 -2.79
CA SER A 340 2.54 -28.91 -1.51
C SER A 340 4.05 -28.96 -1.25
N LYS A 341 4.90 -28.93 -2.29
CA LYS A 341 6.36 -29.01 -2.13
C LYS A 341 6.93 -27.72 -1.58
N THR A 342 6.46 -26.59 -2.10
CA THR A 342 6.93 -25.26 -1.72
C THR A 342 6.05 -24.61 -0.65
N LYS A 343 4.89 -25.22 -0.31
CA LYS A 343 3.84 -24.62 0.54
C LYS A 343 3.36 -23.26 0.02
N THR A 344 3.56 -23.00 -1.27
CA THR A 344 3.13 -21.78 -1.95
C THR A 344 1.86 -22.02 -2.76
N VAL A 345 1.26 -20.94 -3.25
CA VAL A 345 0.07 -20.95 -4.08
C VAL A 345 0.37 -20.22 -5.38
N LEU A 346 0.11 -20.87 -6.51
CA LEU A 346 0.15 -20.26 -7.82
C LEU A 346 -1.22 -19.62 -8.11
N LEU A 347 -1.22 -18.31 -8.30
CA LEU A 347 -2.38 -17.55 -8.74
C LEU A 347 -2.23 -17.20 -10.22
N SER A 348 -3.26 -17.50 -11.01
CA SER A 348 -3.34 -17.10 -12.41
C SER A 348 -4.67 -16.39 -12.69
N CYS A 349 -4.63 -15.31 -13.46
CA CYS A 349 -5.83 -14.65 -13.97
C CYS A 349 -5.58 -14.06 -15.36
N LYS A 350 -6.66 -13.91 -16.13
CA LYS A 350 -6.68 -13.11 -17.36
C LYS A 350 -7.04 -11.68 -16.98
N GLY A 351 -6.26 -10.70 -17.44
CA GLY A 351 -6.59 -9.29 -17.21
C GLY A 351 -7.81 -8.83 -18.00
N VAL A 352 -8.39 -7.70 -17.60
CA VAL A 352 -9.57 -7.07 -18.22
C VAL A 352 -9.15 -6.11 -19.34
N GLY A 353 -7.86 -5.76 -19.43
CA GLY A 353 -7.38 -4.80 -20.42
C GLY A 353 -7.86 -3.38 -20.15
N LEU A 354 -7.88 -2.96 -18.88
CA LEU A 354 -8.42 -1.66 -18.50
C LEU A 354 -7.56 -0.53 -19.11
N LYS A 355 -8.07 0.08 -20.17
CA LYS A 355 -7.46 1.27 -20.78
C LYS A 355 -7.89 2.50 -19.99
N ASN A 356 -7.00 3.49 -19.92
CA ASN A 356 -7.32 4.75 -19.24
C ASN A 356 -8.45 5.48 -20.00
N ILE A 357 -9.68 5.37 -19.48
CA ILE A 357 -10.90 5.93 -20.07
C ILE A 357 -10.84 7.47 -20.10
N SER A 358 -10.10 8.07 -19.16
CA SER A 358 -10.04 9.51 -18.97
C SER A 358 -9.22 10.25 -20.03
N ARG A 359 -8.51 9.53 -20.91
CA ARG A 359 -7.65 10.12 -21.96
C ARG A 359 -7.81 9.36 -23.27
N LYS A 360 -8.11 10.09 -24.36
CA LYS A 360 -7.96 9.58 -25.72
C LYS A 360 -6.47 9.51 -26.03
N PHE A 361 -5.95 8.30 -26.27
CA PHE A 361 -4.64 8.13 -26.88
C PHE A 361 -4.86 8.28 -28.39
N ASN A 362 -4.25 9.31 -28.98
CA ASN A 362 -4.21 9.48 -30.43
C ASN A 362 -3.22 8.51 -31.04
#